data_AF-A0A9N6ZEQ6-F1
#
_entry.id   AF-A0A9N6ZEQ6-F1
#
_cell.length_a   1.000
_cell.length_b   1.000
_cell.length_c   1.000
_cell.angle_alpha   90.00
_cell.angle_beta   90.00
_cell.angle_gamma   90.00
#
_symmetry.space_group_name_H-M   'P 1'
#
loop_
_entity.id
_entity.type
_entity.pdbx_description
1 polymer ?
#
loop_
_entity_poly.entity_id
_entity_poly.type
_entity_poly.pdbx_seq_one_letter_code
_entity_poly.pdbx_strand_id
1 'polypeptide(L)'
;MSLRNASSANATTSAAASGNAGTSGGASATAGTPTTGTGLEVLGIPGGSFLQEALTSCSDPLQAIEEFQLENGILLPSLRPMMPLLDLHGVKRLDFHISVMEALRDNLLAQISELGKKEGKEKDKKLKDLLNKSFMVVKIKALRPVVMAVMKHLSHVDEKYLKVLVKDKELYDDCDTVVKRQMWKDNQSLFGDEVSPLLSQYIKEKEVLLFDQNNLTNLFFLPSPKVRRQGEVVQKLTHMIGNNVRLYDMVLQFLRTLFLRTRNVHYCTLRAELLMALHETEVQEITNVDPCHKFTWCVDACIRERTVDVKRSREIQAFLDGIKSGQEQVLGDLSMILCDPYAVHFLATSSLKILHNLVATEGLPRDHHILLLLLRMLALGLSAWQMIDTQEFREPRLDSQVVTKFLPALMSLVVDDQVRSLNAKLPNDERESALTIIEHSGPPPDAFQAYISESSV
;
A
#
# COMPACT_ATOMS: atom_id res chain seq x y z
N MET A 1 -30.72 11.27 16.72
CA MET A 1 -30.43 11.55 18.16
C MET A 1 -29.29 10.60 18.54
N SER A 2 -28.10 10.98 18.99
CA SER A 2 -27.59 12.23 19.56
C SER A 2 -26.09 12.35 19.26
N LEU A 3 -25.67 13.56 18.90
CA LEU A 3 -24.27 13.98 18.89
C LEU A 3 -23.76 14.10 20.34
N ARG A 4 -22.56 13.58 20.63
CA ARG A 4 -21.79 14.01 21.81
C ARG A 4 -20.33 14.29 21.44
N ASN A 5 -20.01 15.57 21.56
CA ASN A 5 -18.68 16.16 21.62
C ASN A 5 -17.82 15.52 22.72
N ALA A 6 -16.52 15.37 22.44
CA ALA A 6 -15.50 15.35 23.49
C ALA A 6 -14.32 16.21 23.02
N SER A 7 -14.19 17.35 23.71
CA SER A 7 -13.21 18.40 23.54
C SER A 7 -11.88 18.08 24.25
N SER A 8 -10.83 18.68 23.69
CA SER A 8 -9.49 18.95 24.21
C SER A 8 -9.31 19.09 25.72
N ALA A 9 -8.20 18.56 26.24
CA ALA A 9 -7.61 18.98 27.51
C ALA A 9 -6.10 19.20 27.34
N ASN A 10 -5.69 20.47 27.36
CA ASN A 10 -4.32 20.95 27.57
C ASN A 10 -4.03 20.87 29.08
N ALA A 11 -2.85 20.40 29.47
CA ALA A 11 -2.35 20.53 30.84
C ALA A 11 -0.94 21.12 30.82
N THR A 12 -0.89 22.41 31.10
CA THR A 12 0.29 23.17 31.53
C THR A 12 0.29 23.20 33.05
N THR A 13 1.39 22.80 33.69
CA THR A 13 1.70 23.21 35.07
C THR A 13 3.20 23.47 35.22
N SER A 14 3.48 24.73 35.52
CA SER A 14 4.73 25.29 36.02
C SER A 14 4.90 24.99 37.52
N ALA A 15 6.15 24.88 37.98
CA ALA A 15 6.54 25.23 39.34
C ALA A 15 8.04 25.53 39.39
N ALA A 16 8.36 26.75 39.83
CA ALA A 16 9.69 27.27 40.07
C ALA A 16 10.06 27.14 41.56
N ALA A 17 11.35 26.99 41.87
CA ALA A 17 11.95 27.45 43.13
C ALA A 17 13.47 27.67 42.99
N SER A 18 13.86 28.91 43.25
CA SER A 18 15.18 29.47 43.61
C SER A 18 15.92 28.68 44.69
N GLY A 19 17.25 28.71 44.89
CA GLY A 19 18.37 29.47 44.34
C GLY A 19 19.56 29.35 45.33
N ASN A 20 20.82 29.48 44.89
CA ASN A 20 21.84 30.26 45.61
C ASN A 20 23.13 30.44 44.80
N ALA A 21 23.76 31.59 45.01
CA ALA A 21 24.90 32.13 44.29
C ALA A 21 26.26 31.53 44.71
N GLY A 22 27.19 31.52 43.75
CA GLY A 22 28.62 31.29 43.95
C GLY A 22 29.41 31.87 42.78
N THR A 23 30.02 33.03 43.00
CA THR A 23 30.81 33.82 42.06
C THR A 23 32.24 33.28 41.88
N SER A 24 32.65 33.06 40.62
CA SER A 24 34.03 33.21 40.10
C SER A 24 33.93 33.04 38.57
N GLY A 25 34.08 34.06 37.73
CA GLY A 25 35.34 34.77 37.48
C GLY A 25 36.13 34.05 36.38
N GLY A 26 35.90 34.38 35.10
CA GLY A 26 36.71 33.83 34.01
C GLY A 26 36.14 33.99 32.60
N ALA A 27 36.64 35.00 31.89
CA ALA A 27 36.83 35.10 30.44
C ALA A 27 35.63 34.84 29.48
N SER A 28 35.21 35.96 28.88
CA SER A 28 34.46 36.10 27.64
C SER A 28 34.95 35.19 26.51
N ALA A 29 34.06 34.35 25.98
CA ALA A 29 34.12 33.85 24.61
C ALA A 29 32.71 33.94 24.01
N THR A 30 32.51 34.96 23.19
CA THR A 30 31.31 35.14 22.36
C THR A 30 31.18 33.95 21.42
N ALA A 31 30.21 33.08 21.70
CA ALA A 31 29.81 32.00 20.82
C ALA A 31 29.15 32.59 19.56
N GLY A 32 29.94 32.69 18.50
CA GLY A 32 29.44 32.92 17.15
C GLY A 32 28.64 31.72 16.67
N THR A 33 27.46 32.01 16.13
CA THR A 33 26.59 31.14 15.33
C THR A 33 27.36 30.17 14.43
N PRO A 34 26.92 28.90 14.29
CA PRO A 34 27.54 27.97 13.36
C PRO A 34 27.22 28.41 11.93
N THR A 35 28.19 29.00 11.27
CA THR A 35 28.12 29.24 9.83
C THR A 35 28.01 27.90 9.12
N THR A 36 26.94 27.76 8.36
CA THR A 36 26.59 26.63 7.50
C THR A 36 27.71 26.34 6.50
N GLY A 37 28.67 25.49 6.88
CA GLY A 37 29.69 24.96 5.98
C GLY A 37 29.03 24.13 4.88
N THR A 38 29.39 24.40 3.63
CA THR A 38 28.79 23.79 2.42
C THR A 38 29.17 22.32 2.24
N GLY A 39 29.94 21.73 3.16
CA GLY A 39 30.45 20.37 3.08
C GLY A 39 31.62 20.20 2.12
N LEU A 40 31.95 21.22 1.33
CA LEU A 40 33.12 21.28 0.45
C LEU A 40 34.44 21.31 1.24
N GLU A 41 34.41 21.90 2.46
CA GLU A 41 35.59 21.97 3.34
C GLU A 41 36.08 20.58 3.76
N VAL A 42 35.19 19.58 3.81
CA VAL A 42 35.52 18.19 4.15
C VAL A 42 36.40 17.52 3.08
N LEU A 43 36.33 18.02 1.84
CA LEU A 43 37.18 17.57 0.74
C LEU A 43 38.45 18.42 0.57
N GLY A 44 38.68 19.41 1.45
CA GLY A 44 39.76 20.39 1.29
C GLY A 44 39.53 21.33 0.11
N ILE A 45 38.30 21.44 -0.41
CA ILE A 45 37.95 22.38 -1.47
C ILE A 45 37.59 23.71 -0.80
N PRO A 46 38.21 24.83 -1.20
CA PRO A 46 37.91 26.13 -0.60
C PRO A 46 36.44 26.50 -0.85
N GLY A 47 35.67 26.57 0.24
CA GLY A 47 34.26 26.91 0.24
C GLY A 47 34.00 28.41 0.41
N GLY A 48 32.75 28.76 0.68
CA GLY A 48 32.34 30.15 0.93
C GLY A 48 33.00 30.77 2.17
N SER A 49 33.37 29.94 3.16
CA SER A 49 34.11 30.32 4.37
C SER A 49 35.53 30.80 4.04
N PHE A 50 36.26 30.03 3.21
CA PHE A 50 37.60 30.39 2.74
C PHE A 50 37.57 31.66 1.88
N LEU A 51 36.59 31.79 0.98
CA LEU A 51 36.39 33.01 0.19
C LEU A 51 36.08 34.22 1.08
N GLN A 52 35.24 34.06 2.09
CA GLN A 52 34.92 35.12 3.04
C GLN A 52 36.17 35.55 3.83
N GLU A 53 36.96 34.60 4.31
CA GLU A 53 38.21 34.88 5.02
C GLU A 53 39.25 35.55 4.12
N ALA A 54 39.47 35.02 2.91
CA ALA A 54 40.37 35.59 1.92
C ALA A 54 39.98 37.04 1.55
N LEU A 55 38.70 37.29 1.29
CA LEU A 55 38.18 38.63 0.95
C LEU A 55 38.22 39.61 2.14
N THR A 56 38.19 39.12 3.38
CA THR A 56 38.29 39.95 4.59
C THR A 56 39.74 40.27 4.94
N SER A 57 40.68 39.39 4.57
CA SER A 57 42.11 39.53 4.86
C SER A 57 42.95 40.23 3.77
N CYS A 58 42.42 40.34 2.54
CA CYS A 58 43.17 40.91 1.41
C CYS A 58 43.09 42.44 1.32
N SER A 59 44.21 43.05 0.91
CA SER A 59 44.33 44.50 0.65
C SER A 59 43.73 44.94 -0.70
N ASP A 60 43.63 44.03 -1.67
CA ASP A 60 42.89 44.24 -2.93
C ASP A 60 41.91 43.07 -3.18
N PRO A 61 40.60 43.29 -3.03
CA PRO A 61 39.59 42.25 -3.21
C PRO A 61 39.40 41.84 -4.68
N LEU A 62 39.71 42.71 -5.66
CA LEU A 62 39.53 42.36 -7.07
C LEU A 62 40.61 41.38 -7.55
N GLN A 63 41.86 41.63 -7.17
CA GLN A 63 42.98 40.74 -7.47
C GLN A 63 42.80 39.38 -6.78
N ALA A 64 42.34 39.36 -5.53
CA ALA A 64 42.07 38.11 -4.80
C ALA A 64 40.97 37.26 -5.46
N ILE A 65 39.93 37.90 -6.04
CA ILE A 65 38.88 37.19 -6.79
C ILE A 65 39.44 36.61 -8.09
N GLU A 66 40.28 37.37 -8.81
CA GLU A 66 40.88 36.91 -10.06
C GLU A 66 41.81 35.71 -9.82
N GLU A 67 42.68 35.78 -8.81
CA GLU A 67 43.55 34.68 -8.39
C GLU A 67 42.73 33.45 -7.98
N PHE A 68 41.69 33.64 -7.17
CA PHE A 68 40.80 32.55 -6.76
C PHE A 68 40.10 31.87 -7.95
N GLN A 69 39.63 32.65 -8.93
CA GLN A 69 39.02 32.13 -10.15
C GLN A 69 40.03 31.41 -11.06
N LEU A 70 41.27 31.88 -11.10
CA LEU A 70 42.34 31.26 -11.89
C LEU A 70 42.77 29.92 -11.32
N GLU A 71 42.81 29.80 -10.00
CA GLU A 71 43.19 28.58 -9.29
C GLU A 71 42.06 27.54 -9.27
N ASN A 72 40.81 27.96 -9.04
CA ASN A 72 39.65 27.05 -8.85
C ASN A 72 38.75 26.92 -10.09
N GLY A 73 39.13 27.57 -11.20
CA GLY A 73 38.42 27.48 -12.48
C GLY A 73 38.69 26.18 -13.24
N ILE A 74 38.00 25.99 -14.36
CA ILE A 74 38.23 24.83 -15.24
C ILE A 74 39.56 25.04 -15.98
N LEU A 75 40.58 24.28 -15.59
CA LEU A 75 41.96 24.37 -16.11
C LEU A 75 42.13 23.72 -17.50
N LEU A 76 41.34 24.17 -18.49
CA LEU A 76 41.48 23.78 -19.88
C LEU A 76 42.21 24.89 -20.67
N PRO A 77 43.37 24.60 -21.29
CA PRO A 77 44.15 25.60 -22.04
C PRO A 77 43.36 26.28 -23.17
N SER A 78 42.44 25.54 -23.81
CA SER A 78 41.54 26.05 -24.86
C SER A 78 40.41 26.94 -24.34
N LEU A 79 40.07 26.85 -23.06
CA LEU A 79 38.98 27.60 -22.45
C LEU A 79 39.41 29.03 -22.09
N ARG A 80 40.68 29.24 -21.72
CA ARG A 80 41.22 30.57 -21.37
C ARG A 80 40.98 31.64 -22.45
N PRO A 81 41.22 31.37 -23.75
CA PRO A 81 40.90 32.33 -24.82
C PRO A 81 39.39 32.45 -25.13
N MET A 82 38.60 31.41 -24.83
CA MET A 82 37.17 31.36 -25.15
C MET A 82 36.28 32.05 -24.09
N MET A 83 36.71 32.11 -22.83
CA MET A 83 35.93 32.76 -21.76
C MET A 83 35.65 34.24 -22.04
N PRO A 84 36.62 35.08 -22.47
CA PRO A 84 36.34 36.46 -22.85
C PRO A 84 35.39 36.60 -24.05
N LEU A 85 35.43 35.64 -24.98
CA LEU A 85 34.50 35.61 -26.10
C LEU A 85 33.07 35.32 -25.62
N LEU A 86 32.89 34.40 -24.68
CA LEU A 86 31.58 34.13 -24.04
C LEU A 86 31.07 35.36 -23.26
N ASP A 87 31.96 36.05 -22.56
CA ASP A 87 31.64 37.30 -21.85
C ASP A 87 31.12 38.38 -22.83
N LEU A 88 31.74 38.51 -24.02
CA LEU A 88 31.29 39.42 -25.09
C LEU A 88 29.91 39.06 -25.67
N HIS A 89 29.52 37.80 -25.61
CA HIS A 89 28.19 37.34 -26.02
C HIS A 89 27.15 37.45 -24.90
N GLY A 90 27.52 38.06 -23.75
CA GLY A 90 26.62 38.28 -22.62
C GLY A 90 26.36 37.04 -21.77
N VAL A 91 27.12 35.96 -21.95
CA VAL A 91 27.01 34.76 -21.11
C VAL A 91 27.75 35.01 -19.80
N LYS A 92 27.04 34.91 -18.67
CA LYS A 92 27.70 35.03 -17.36
C LYS A 92 28.56 33.80 -17.11
N ARG A 93 29.76 34.01 -16.58
CA ARG A 93 30.68 32.91 -16.21
C ARG A 93 30.04 31.90 -15.26
N LEU A 94 29.19 32.36 -14.33
CA LEU A 94 28.43 31.48 -13.43
C LEU A 94 27.52 30.52 -14.20
N ASP A 95 26.75 31.03 -15.16
CA ASP A 95 25.83 30.23 -15.96
C ASP A 95 26.58 29.17 -16.79
N PHE A 96 27.75 29.55 -17.32
CA PHE A 96 28.64 28.60 -18.00
C PHE A 96 29.12 27.48 -17.05
N HIS A 97 29.64 27.81 -15.87
CA HIS A 97 30.12 26.80 -14.92
C HIS A 97 29.00 25.89 -14.38
N ILE A 98 27.80 26.44 -14.16
CA ILE A 98 26.61 25.65 -13.81
C ILE A 98 26.29 24.69 -14.95
N SER A 99 26.25 25.17 -16.20
CA SER A 99 25.97 24.33 -17.36
C SER A 99 26.99 23.19 -17.53
N VAL A 100 28.29 23.47 -17.34
CA VAL A 100 29.31 22.42 -17.39
C VAL A 100 29.13 21.41 -16.26
N MET A 101 28.84 21.86 -15.04
CA MET A 101 28.61 20.96 -13.90
C MET A 101 27.41 20.05 -14.15
N GLU A 102 26.30 20.60 -14.66
CA GLU A 102 25.11 19.82 -15.04
C GLU A 102 25.42 18.79 -16.13
N ALA A 103 26.13 19.19 -17.19
CA ALA A 103 26.54 18.28 -18.25
C ALA A 103 27.45 17.15 -17.74
N LEU A 104 28.39 17.45 -16.84
CA LEU A 104 29.26 16.44 -16.22
C LEU A 104 28.47 15.51 -15.30
N ARG A 105 27.53 16.05 -14.52
CA ARG A 105 26.63 15.27 -13.67
C ARG A 105 25.81 14.30 -14.51
N ASP A 106 25.20 14.77 -15.60
CA ASP A 106 24.33 13.96 -16.45
C ASP A 106 25.13 12.87 -17.17
N ASN A 107 26.35 13.18 -17.65
CA ASN A 107 27.27 12.18 -18.19
C ASN A 107 27.66 11.13 -17.15
N LEU A 108 27.93 11.53 -15.91
CA LEU A 108 28.25 10.60 -14.83
C LEU A 108 27.05 9.73 -14.46
N LEU A 109 25.85 10.30 -14.40
CA LEU A 109 24.60 9.55 -14.16
C LEU A 109 24.35 8.52 -15.28
N ALA A 110 24.61 8.88 -16.54
CA ALA A 110 24.52 7.96 -17.67
C ALA A 110 25.51 6.80 -17.52
N GLN A 111 26.77 7.07 -17.16
CA GLN A 111 27.78 6.04 -16.91
C GLN A 111 27.42 5.14 -15.73
N ILE A 112 26.87 5.70 -14.64
CA ILE A 112 26.40 4.93 -13.48
C ILE A 112 25.24 4.02 -13.87
N SER A 113 24.29 4.52 -14.68
CA SER A 113 23.16 3.74 -15.18
C SER A 113 23.63 2.59 -16.09
N GLU A 114 24.61 2.85 -16.96
CA GLU A 114 25.21 1.83 -17.83
C GLU A 114 26.00 0.77 -17.04
N LEU A 115 26.77 1.19 -16.03
CA LEU A 115 27.39 0.29 -15.06
C LEU A 115 26.34 -0.49 -14.28
N GLY A 116 25.21 0.13 -13.95
CA GLY A 116 24.06 -0.46 -13.28
C GLY A 116 23.46 -1.65 -14.03
N LYS A 117 23.50 -1.64 -15.36
CA LYS A 117 23.01 -2.73 -16.23
C LYS A 117 23.94 -3.94 -16.30
N LYS A 118 25.22 -3.78 -15.95
CA LYS A 118 26.19 -4.89 -15.94
C LYS A 118 25.95 -5.78 -14.71
N GLU A 119 26.17 -7.08 -14.86
CA GLU A 119 26.07 -8.04 -13.75
C GLU A 119 27.46 -8.45 -13.25
N GLY A 120 27.60 -8.65 -11.93
CA GLY A 120 28.81 -9.25 -11.34
C GLY A 120 29.38 -8.49 -10.14
N LYS A 121 30.23 -9.19 -9.37
CA LYS A 121 30.87 -8.68 -8.14
C LYS A 121 31.78 -7.47 -8.38
N GLU A 122 32.33 -7.33 -9.60
CA GLU A 122 33.21 -6.22 -9.95
C GLU A 122 32.44 -4.88 -10.03
N LYS A 123 31.19 -4.91 -10.48
CA LYS A 123 30.29 -3.75 -10.46
C LYS A 123 30.09 -3.26 -9.04
N ASP A 124 29.68 -4.15 -8.13
CA ASP A 124 29.39 -3.79 -6.75
C ASP A 124 30.62 -3.22 -6.05
N LYS A 125 31.82 -3.73 -6.36
CA LYS A 125 33.07 -3.16 -5.86
C LYS A 125 33.27 -1.71 -6.36
N LYS A 126 33.15 -1.47 -7.67
CA LYS A 126 33.28 -0.12 -8.26
C LYS A 126 32.25 0.86 -7.72
N LEU A 127 30.99 0.42 -7.56
CA LEU A 127 29.92 1.24 -7.00
C LEU A 127 30.13 1.53 -5.51
N LYS A 128 30.65 0.58 -4.72
CA LYS A 128 31.02 0.82 -3.32
C LYS A 128 32.16 1.81 -3.19
N ASP A 129 33.19 1.70 -4.03
CA ASP A 129 34.31 2.64 -4.06
C ASP A 129 33.84 4.05 -4.44
N LEU A 130 32.92 4.15 -5.41
CA LEU A 130 32.31 5.41 -5.81
C LEU A 130 31.41 5.99 -4.71
N LEU A 131 30.64 5.14 -4.01
CA LEU A 131 29.81 5.55 -2.88
C LEU A 131 30.66 6.11 -1.75
N ASN A 132 31.77 5.44 -1.40
CA ASN A 132 32.68 5.90 -0.34
C ASN A 132 33.16 7.34 -0.59
N LYS A 133 33.50 7.68 -1.85
CA LYS A 133 33.97 9.02 -2.24
C LYS A 133 32.82 10.03 -2.32
N SER A 134 31.72 9.64 -2.96
CA SER A 134 30.58 10.54 -3.22
C SER A 134 29.71 10.80 -2.00
N PHE A 135 29.66 9.89 -1.02
CA PHE A 135 28.85 10.09 0.19
C PHE A 135 29.35 11.25 1.06
N MET A 136 30.64 11.60 0.99
CA MET A 136 31.19 12.75 1.71
C MET A 136 30.54 14.08 1.29
N VAL A 137 30.04 14.14 0.05
CA VAL A 137 29.38 15.33 -0.53
C VAL A 137 27.85 15.22 -0.57
N VAL A 138 27.26 14.26 0.14
CA VAL A 138 25.79 14.02 0.11
C VAL A 138 24.95 15.25 0.51
N LYS A 139 25.51 16.12 1.35
CA LYS A 139 24.86 17.37 1.78
C LYS A 139 24.77 18.42 0.66
N ILE A 140 25.58 18.31 -0.39
CA ILE A 140 25.59 19.23 -1.53
C ILE A 140 24.47 18.87 -2.49
N LYS A 141 23.43 19.71 -2.56
CA LYS A 141 22.23 19.47 -3.39
C LYS A 141 22.55 19.17 -4.86
N ALA A 142 23.57 19.83 -5.44
CA ALA A 142 23.97 19.62 -6.84
C ALA A 142 24.52 18.20 -7.12
N LEU A 143 25.18 17.57 -6.13
CA LEU A 143 25.82 16.26 -6.28
C LEU A 143 25.00 15.12 -5.68
N ARG A 144 23.98 15.43 -4.87
CA ARG A 144 23.06 14.47 -4.26
C ARG A 144 22.46 13.46 -5.27
N PRO A 145 22.02 13.85 -6.49
CA PRO A 145 21.50 12.89 -7.47
C PRO A 145 22.49 11.78 -7.84
N VAL A 146 23.79 12.08 -7.85
CA VAL A 146 24.85 11.10 -8.14
C VAL A 146 24.92 10.05 -7.03
N VAL A 147 24.92 10.50 -5.76
CA VAL A 147 24.93 9.59 -4.60
C VAL A 147 23.70 8.68 -4.62
N MET A 148 22.52 9.26 -4.85
CA MET A 148 21.26 8.50 -4.91
C MET A 148 21.26 7.48 -6.06
N ALA A 149 21.78 7.85 -7.23
CA ALA A 149 21.90 6.94 -8.38
C ALA A 149 22.85 5.77 -8.08
N VAL A 150 23.99 6.02 -7.44
CA VAL A 150 24.92 4.96 -7.02
C VAL A 150 24.23 4.00 -6.05
N MET A 151 23.53 4.53 -5.05
CA MET A 151 22.83 3.72 -4.05
C MET A 151 21.69 2.89 -4.66
N LYS A 152 20.96 3.43 -5.64
CA LYS A 152 19.91 2.73 -6.37
C LYS A 152 20.40 1.46 -7.07
N HIS A 153 21.62 1.48 -7.61
CA HIS A 153 22.20 0.36 -8.35
C HIS A 153 23.02 -0.61 -7.49
N LEU A 154 23.18 -0.31 -6.21
CA LEU A 154 23.84 -1.18 -5.23
C LEU A 154 22.87 -2.25 -4.71
N SER A 155 23.30 -3.50 -4.80
CA SER A 155 22.58 -4.66 -4.24
C SER A 155 22.40 -4.55 -2.72
N HIS A 156 23.42 -4.06 -2.03
CA HIS A 156 23.44 -3.86 -0.58
C HIS A 156 24.23 -2.61 -0.21
N VAL A 157 23.58 -1.67 0.47
CA VAL A 157 24.19 -0.46 1.02
C VAL A 157 24.59 -0.72 2.48
N ASP A 158 25.80 -0.33 2.86
CA ASP A 158 26.26 -0.50 4.24
C ASP A 158 25.41 0.33 5.23
N GLU A 159 25.09 -0.27 6.38
CA GLU A 159 24.20 0.29 7.41
C GLU A 159 24.67 1.67 7.93
N LYS A 160 25.98 1.93 7.92
CA LYS A 160 26.56 3.24 8.28
C LYS A 160 25.97 4.40 7.46
N TYR A 161 25.69 4.18 6.18
CA TYR A 161 25.13 5.19 5.28
C TYR A 161 23.63 5.34 5.49
N LEU A 162 22.93 4.22 5.66
CA LEU A 162 21.49 4.19 5.91
C LEU A 162 21.13 4.95 7.19
N LYS A 163 21.91 4.78 8.27
CA LYS A 163 21.72 5.51 9.54
C LYS A 163 21.83 7.03 9.40
N VAL A 164 22.66 7.53 8.49
CA VAL A 164 22.78 8.97 8.21
C VAL A 164 21.56 9.45 7.43
N LEU A 165 21.08 8.67 6.45
CA LEU A 165 19.90 9.01 5.65
C LEU A 165 18.62 9.03 6.50
N VAL A 166 18.41 8.08 7.41
CA VAL A 166 17.22 8.08 8.30
C VAL A 166 17.15 9.36 9.17
N LYS A 167 18.30 9.90 9.57
CA LYS A 167 18.36 11.06 10.48
C LYS A 167 18.02 12.38 9.80
N ASP A 168 18.18 12.46 8.47
CA ASP A 168 17.97 13.69 7.71
C ASP A 168 16.80 13.50 6.74
N LYS A 169 15.70 14.21 7.02
CA LYS A 169 14.45 14.08 6.26
C LYS A 169 14.61 14.47 4.79
N GLU A 170 15.39 15.51 4.47
CA GLU A 170 15.59 15.90 3.06
C GLU A 170 16.32 14.80 2.29
N LEU A 171 17.34 14.19 2.91
CA LEU A 171 18.10 13.11 2.28
C LEU A 171 17.25 11.85 2.12
N TYR A 172 16.42 11.54 3.11
CA TYR A 172 15.50 10.41 3.06
C TYR A 172 14.46 10.59 1.95
N ASP A 173 13.84 11.78 1.84
CA ASP A 173 12.80 12.05 0.84
C ASP A 173 13.33 11.87 -0.59
N ASP A 174 14.58 12.30 -0.84
CA ASP A 174 15.28 12.18 -2.12
C ASP A 174 15.73 10.76 -2.49
N CYS A 175 15.66 9.80 -1.55
CA CYS A 175 16.05 8.42 -1.81
C CYS A 175 15.02 7.70 -2.71
N ASP A 176 15.53 6.94 -3.68
CA ASP A 176 14.72 6.02 -4.49
C ASP A 176 14.11 4.91 -3.61
N THR A 177 12.92 4.42 -3.99
CA THR A 177 12.21 3.35 -3.30
C THR A 177 13.08 2.11 -3.08
N VAL A 178 13.97 1.77 -4.02
CA VAL A 178 14.88 0.62 -3.88
C VAL A 178 15.81 0.77 -2.68
N VAL A 179 16.29 1.99 -2.43
CA VAL A 179 17.13 2.31 -1.27
C VAL A 179 16.29 2.31 0.00
N LYS A 180 15.11 2.94 -0.03
CA LYS A 180 14.18 2.99 1.11
C LYS A 180 13.76 1.57 1.55
N ARG A 181 13.56 0.62 0.63
CA ARG A 181 13.29 -0.79 0.95
C ARG A 181 14.38 -1.45 1.80
N GLN A 182 15.65 -1.11 1.59
CA GLN A 182 16.74 -1.62 2.42
C GLN A 182 16.66 -1.06 3.85
N MET A 183 16.21 0.19 4.00
CA MET A 183 16.02 0.84 5.30
C MET A 183 14.79 0.29 6.04
N TRP A 184 13.69 0.06 5.31
CA TRP A 184 12.43 -0.45 5.85
C TRP A 184 12.52 -1.90 6.35
N LYS A 185 13.34 -2.73 5.69
CA LYS A 185 13.48 -4.16 5.99
C LYS A 185 13.85 -4.42 7.46
N ASP A 186 14.64 -3.54 8.05
CA ASP A 186 15.17 -3.68 9.41
C ASP A 186 14.53 -2.68 10.39
N ASN A 187 13.62 -1.81 9.92
CA ASN A 187 12.97 -0.78 10.74
C ASN A 187 11.45 -0.73 10.50
N GLN A 188 10.70 -1.48 11.34
CA GLN A 188 9.25 -1.61 11.22
C GLN A 188 8.48 -0.31 11.46
N SER A 189 8.92 0.53 12.40
CA SER A 189 8.21 1.79 12.68
C SER A 189 8.32 2.74 11.50
N LEU A 190 9.53 2.87 10.91
CA LEU A 190 9.74 3.73 9.75
C LEU A 190 8.87 3.30 8.55
N PHE A 191 8.79 1.99 8.28
CA PHE A 191 7.91 1.49 7.22
C PHE A 191 6.42 1.69 7.56
N GLY A 192 6.05 1.51 8.82
CA GLY A 192 4.69 1.76 9.30
C GLY A 192 4.26 3.22 9.11
N ASP A 193 5.15 4.18 9.34
CA ASP A 193 4.89 5.61 9.15
C ASP A 193 4.63 5.98 7.68
N GLU A 194 5.26 5.29 6.73
CA GLU A 194 5.02 5.47 5.29
C GLU A 194 3.74 4.78 4.80
N VAL A 195 3.45 3.59 5.33
CA VAL A 195 2.32 2.76 4.88
C VAL A 195 1.00 3.20 5.52
N SER A 196 1.02 3.63 6.80
CA SER A 196 -0.19 3.99 7.55
C SER A 196 -1.06 5.08 6.89
N PRO A 197 -0.49 6.18 6.33
CA PRO A 197 -1.27 7.15 5.57
C PRO A 197 -1.95 6.54 4.33
N LEU A 198 -1.26 5.65 3.62
CA LEU A 198 -1.81 4.97 2.45
C LEU A 198 -2.97 4.05 2.84
N LEU A 199 -2.83 3.29 3.93
CA LEU A 199 -3.90 2.44 4.44
C LEU A 199 -5.13 3.27 4.83
N SER A 200 -4.93 4.39 5.52
CA SER A 200 -6.00 5.30 5.91
C SER A 200 -6.69 5.93 4.70
N GLN A 201 -5.91 6.33 3.70
CA GLN A 201 -6.41 6.85 2.43
C GLN A 201 -7.29 5.81 1.72
N TYR A 202 -6.83 4.57 1.60
CA TYR A 202 -7.58 3.49 0.95
C TYR A 202 -8.96 3.26 1.57
N ILE A 203 -9.02 3.18 2.90
CA ILE A 203 -10.29 2.98 3.61
C ILE A 203 -11.25 4.14 3.33
N LYS A 204 -10.76 5.38 3.42
CA LYS A 204 -11.56 6.58 3.14
C LYS A 204 -12.08 6.58 1.71
N GLU A 205 -11.27 6.22 0.72
CA GLU A 205 -11.68 6.11 -0.68
C GLU A 205 -12.79 5.06 -0.88
N LYS A 206 -12.67 3.89 -0.22
CA LYS A 206 -13.69 2.83 -0.30
C LYS A 206 -15.00 3.21 0.39
N GLU A 207 -14.94 3.87 1.53
CA GLU A 207 -16.14 4.36 2.23
C GLU A 207 -16.86 5.42 1.41
N VAL A 208 -16.13 6.38 0.82
CA VAL A 208 -16.71 7.39 -0.07
C VAL A 208 -17.41 6.72 -1.25
N LEU A 209 -16.78 5.73 -1.87
CA LEU A 209 -17.36 5.01 -3.01
C LEU A 209 -18.57 4.14 -2.62
N LEU A 210 -18.61 3.63 -1.39
CA LEU A 210 -19.76 2.87 -0.86
C LEU A 210 -20.97 3.77 -0.60
N PHE A 211 -20.75 4.99 -0.12
CA PHE A 211 -21.81 5.94 0.24
C PHE A 211 -22.12 6.99 -0.84
N ASP A 212 -21.46 6.93 -2.00
CA ASP A 212 -21.75 7.83 -3.12
C ASP A 212 -23.08 7.47 -3.79
N GLN A 213 -24.11 8.28 -3.51
CA GLN A 213 -25.46 8.12 -4.06
C GLN A 213 -25.66 8.81 -5.41
N ASN A 214 -24.70 9.63 -5.86
CA ASN A 214 -24.85 10.43 -7.07
C ASN A 214 -24.36 9.69 -8.32
N ASN A 215 -23.52 8.66 -8.15
CA ASN A 215 -22.85 7.96 -9.24
C ASN A 215 -23.50 6.59 -9.53
N LEU A 216 -24.69 6.61 -10.13
CA LEU A 216 -25.45 5.39 -10.50
C LEU A 216 -24.72 4.50 -11.53
N THR A 217 -23.69 5.01 -12.21
CA THR A 217 -22.89 4.27 -13.19
C THR A 217 -21.68 3.55 -12.58
N ASN A 218 -21.24 3.93 -11.37
CA ASN A 218 -20.10 3.30 -10.67
C ASN A 218 -20.49 2.79 -9.28
N LEU A 219 -21.48 1.90 -9.22
CA LEU A 219 -21.85 1.22 -7.98
C LEU A 219 -20.68 0.42 -7.39
N PHE A 220 -20.62 0.32 -6.07
CA PHE A 220 -19.50 -0.28 -5.33
C PHE A 220 -19.07 -1.67 -5.81
N PHE A 221 -20.02 -2.55 -6.17
CA PHE A 221 -19.76 -3.94 -6.59
C PHE A 221 -19.55 -4.12 -8.10
N LEU A 222 -19.69 -3.07 -8.92
CA LEU A 222 -19.54 -3.17 -10.38
C LEU A 222 -18.09 -3.27 -10.87
N PRO A 223 -17.11 -2.55 -10.29
CA PRO A 223 -15.73 -2.59 -10.77
C PRO A 223 -15.16 -4.00 -10.84
N SER A 224 -14.58 -4.36 -11.98
CA SER A 224 -13.91 -5.64 -12.13
C SER A 224 -12.67 -5.71 -11.23
N PRO A 225 -12.24 -6.90 -10.80
CA PRO A 225 -11.06 -7.03 -9.94
C PRO A 225 -9.80 -6.34 -10.49
N LYS A 226 -9.60 -6.38 -11.82
CA LYS A 226 -8.50 -5.70 -12.50
C LYS A 226 -8.55 -4.17 -12.35
N VAL A 227 -9.73 -3.56 -12.47
CA VAL A 227 -9.89 -2.11 -12.29
C VAL A 227 -9.64 -1.72 -10.85
N ARG A 228 -10.11 -2.51 -9.88
CA ARG A 228 -9.90 -2.22 -8.45
C ARG A 228 -8.42 -2.12 -8.09
N ARG A 229 -7.59 -3.00 -8.65
CA ARG A 229 -6.14 -3.03 -8.41
C ARG A 229 -5.37 -1.86 -9.03
N GLN A 230 -5.97 -1.13 -9.98
CA GLN A 230 -5.35 0.05 -10.58
C GLN A 230 -5.42 1.30 -9.68
N GLY A 231 -6.06 1.20 -8.51
CA GLY A 231 -6.10 2.28 -7.53
C GLY A 231 -4.70 2.72 -7.09
N GLU A 232 -4.54 4.03 -6.88
CA GLU A 232 -3.26 4.65 -6.57
C GLU A 232 -2.58 4.02 -5.35
N VAL A 233 -3.34 3.76 -4.28
CA VAL A 233 -2.80 3.15 -3.06
C VAL A 233 -2.26 1.74 -3.32
N VAL A 234 -3.01 0.89 -4.03
CA VAL A 234 -2.59 -0.49 -4.31
C VAL A 234 -1.31 -0.52 -5.14
N GLN A 235 -1.24 0.34 -6.17
CA GLN A 235 -0.06 0.46 -7.02
C GLN A 235 1.15 0.99 -6.24
N LYS A 236 0.96 2.01 -5.40
CA LYS A 236 2.01 2.53 -4.51
C LYS A 236 2.52 1.47 -3.54
N LEU A 237 1.64 0.72 -2.87
CA LEU A 237 2.04 -0.35 -1.95
C LEU A 237 2.79 -1.48 -2.68
N THR A 238 2.31 -1.88 -3.85
CA THR A 238 2.97 -2.87 -4.72
C THR A 238 4.38 -2.40 -5.08
N HIS A 239 4.52 -1.12 -5.47
CA HIS A 239 5.82 -0.51 -5.74
C HIS A 239 6.70 -0.38 -4.50
N MET A 240 6.16 -0.09 -3.32
CA MET A 240 6.96 -0.01 -2.08
C MET A 240 7.51 -1.37 -1.68
N ILE A 241 6.70 -2.43 -1.77
CA ILE A 241 7.10 -3.80 -1.40
C ILE A 241 8.09 -4.39 -2.40
N GLY A 242 7.80 -4.28 -3.71
CA GLY A 242 8.56 -4.93 -4.76
C GLY A 242 8.64 -6.45 -4.55
N ASN A 243 9.86 -7.01 -4.58
CA ASN A 243 10.12 -8.44 -4.36
C ASN A 243 10.54 -8.80 -2.93
N ASN A 244 10.41 -7.88 -1.97
CA ASN A 244 10.84 -8.11 -0.60
C ASN A 244 9.73 -8.76 0.24
N VAL A 245 9.86 -10.08 0.47
CA VAL A 245 8.91 -10.88 1.26
C VAL A 245 8.71 -10.33 2.68
N ARG A 246 9.75 -9.81 3.34
CA ARG A 246 9.60 -9.26 4.70
C ARG A 246 8.71 -8.04 4.72
N LEU A 247 8.84 -7.13 3.75
CA LEU A 247 7.99 -5.94 3.66
C LEU A 247 6.54 -6.35 3.38
N TYR A 248 6.33 -7.36 2.54
CA TYR A 248 5.01 -7.93 2.31
C TYR A 248 4.39 -8.48 3.60
N ASP A 249 5.12 -9.31 4.34
CA ASP A 249 4.68 -9.88 5.61
C ASP A 249 4.33 -8.78 6.65
N MET A 250 5.12 -7.70 6.68
CA MET A 250 4.85 -6.55 7.55
C MET A 250 3.53 -5.86 7.18
N VAL A 251 3.26 -5.64 5.87
CA VAL A 251 1.97 -5.10 5.44
C VAL A 251 0.84 -6.04 5.84
N LEU A 252 0.98 -7.35 5.63
CA LEU A 252 -0.03 -8.32 6.06
C LEU A 252 -0.28 -8.28 7.57
N GLN A 253 0.77 -8.11 8.38
CA GLN A 253 0.65 -7.95 9.83
C GLN A 253 -0.11 -6.67 10.20
N PHE A 254 0.17 -5.56 9.51
CA PHE A 254 -0.57 -4.31 9.71
C PHE A 254 -2.05 -4.47 9.33
N LEU A 255 -2.35 -5.11 8.20
CA LEU A 255 -3.74 -5.36 7.78
C LEU A 255 -4.49 -6.22 8.79
N ARG A 256 -3.89 -7.30 9.30
CA ARG A 256 -4.49 -8.15 10.36
C ARG A 256 -4.75 -7.34 11.63
N THR A 257 -3.77 -6.57 12.09
CA THR A 257 -3.86 -5.76 13.30
C THR A 257 -4.97 -4.70 13.18
N LEU A 258 -5.01 -4.01 12.04
CA LEU A 258 -6.02 -2.99 11.79
C LEU A 258 -7.41 -3.59 11.63
N PHE A 259 -7.54 -4.72 10.92
CA PHE A 259 -8.81 -5.45 10.80
C PHE A 259 -9.36 -5.85 12.18
N LEU A 260 -8.52 -6.40 13.06
CA LEU A 260 -8.94 -6.74 14.42
C LEU A 260 -9.38 -5.52 15.21
N ARG A 261 -8.59 -4.44 15.19
CA ARG A 261 -8.82 -3.25 16.00
C ARG A 261 -10.04 -2.43 15.55
N THR A 262 -10.27 -2.32 14.24
CA THR A 262 -11.30 -1.42 13.69
C THR A 262 -12.55 -2.16 13.20
N ARG A 263 -12.47 -3.48 12.99
CA ARG A 263 -13.50 -4.30 12.32
C ARG A 263 -13.80 -3.85 10.88
N ASN A 264 -12.93 -3.06 10.26
CA ASN A 264 -13.16 -2.59 8.89
C ASN A 264 -12.76 -3.68 7.88
N VAL A 265 -13.76 -4.25 7.21
CA VAL A 265 -13.59 -5.32 6.22
C VAL A 265 -12.83 -4.89 4.96
N HIS A 266 -12.66 -3.60 4.70
CA HIS A 266 -11.88 -3.13 3.54
C HIS A 266 -10.38 -3.44 3.68
N TYR A 267 -9.86 -3.73 4.88
CA TYR A 267 -8.50 -4.28 5.03
C TYR A 267 -8.38 -5.69 4.44
N CYS A 268 -9.47 -6.48 4.48
CA CYS A 268 -9.55 -7.77 3.82
C CYS A 268 -9.57 -7.61 2.29
N THR A 269 -10.30 -6.62 1.77
CA THR A 269 -10.26 -6.25 0.35
C THR A 269 -8.83 -5.89 -0.08
N LEU A 270 -8.14 -5.04 0.70
CA LEU A 270 -6.78 -4.63 0.39
C LEU A 270 -5.79 -5.80 0.42
N ARG A 271 -5.96 -6.76 1.34
CA ARG A 271 -5.16 -8.00 1.38
C ARG A 271 -5.28 -8.76 0.06
N ALA A 272 -6.51 -8.99 -0.41
CA ALA A 272 -6.76 -9.71 -1.67
C ALA A 272 -6.25 -8.94 -2.89
N GLU A 273 -6.54 -7.63 -2.96
CA GLU A 273 -6.12 -6.77 -4.07
C GLU A 273 -4.60 -6.67 -4.18
N LEU A 274 -3.88 -6.54 -3.04
CA LEU A 274 -2.43 -6.45 -3.00
C LEU A 274 -1.75 -7.74 -3.49
N LEU A 275 -2.21 -8.90 -3.02
CA LEU A 275 -1.67 -10.19 -3.45
C LEU A 275 -1.86 -10.41 -4.96
N MET A 276 -3.03 -10.05 -5.47
CA MET A 276 -3.32 -10.15 -6.90
C MET A 276 -2.58 -9.09 -7.74
N ALA A 277 -2.29 -7.90 -7.19
CA ALA A 277 -1.46 -6.89 -7.86
C ALA A 277 0.01 -7.32 -7.97
N LEU A 278 0.55 -7.98 -6.94
CA LEU A 278 1.89 -8.59 -6.97
C LEU A 278 1.97 -9.76 -7.95
N HIS A 279 0.88 -10.52 -8.11
CA HIS A 279 0.77 -11.54 -9.14
C HIS A 279 0.78 -10.95 -10.55
N GLU A 280 0.06 -9.85 -10.80
CA GLU A 280 0.04 -9.16 -12.10
C GLU A 280 1.39 -8.53 -12.47
N THR A 281 2.21 -8.18 -11.48
CA THR A 281 3.58 -7.70 -11.69
C THR A 281 4.62 -8.83 -11.70
N GLU A 282 4.19 -10.09 -11.73
CA GLU A 282 5.02 -11.29 -11.84
C GLU A 282 6.05 -11.47 -10.71
N VAL A 283 5.74 -10.99 -9.51
CA VAL A 283 6.63 -11.13 -8.34
C VAL A 283 6.53 -12.55 -7.76
N GLN A 284 7.34 -13.46 -8.29
CA GLN A 284 7.35 -14.88 -7.94
C GLN A 284 7.84 -15.14 -6.51
N GLU A 285 8.72 -14.29 -5.97
CA GLU A 285 9.28 -14.44 -4.62
C GLU A 285 8.20 -14.35 -3.54
N ILE A 286 7.15 -13.57 -3.78
CA ILE A 286 6.02 -13.43 -2.86
C ILE A 286 4.93 -14.44 -3.20
N THR A 287 4.51 -14.52 -4.46
CA THR A 287 3.39 -15.38 -4.87
C THR A 287 3.64 -16.88 -4.68
N ASN A 288 4.89 -17.34 -4.76
CA ASN A 288 5.23 -18.74 -4.48
C ASN A 288 5.23 -19.08 -2.99
N VAL A 289 5.40 -18.08 -2.12
CA VAL A 289 5.51 -18.25 -0.67
C VAL A 289 4.16 -18.04 0.01
N ASP A 290 3.32 -17.15 -0.50
CA ASP A 290 2.00 -16.89 0.08
C ASP A 290 1.05 -18.10 -0.11
N PRO A 291 0.59 -18.75 0.98
CA PRO A 291 -0.25 -19.95 0.90
C PRO A 291 -1.66 -19.66 0.36
N CYS A 292 -2.12 -18.40 0.43
CA CYS A 292 -3.42 -17.96 -0.05
C CYS A 292 -3.40 -17.59 -1.54
N HIS A 293 -2.24 -17.54 -2.22
CA HIS A 293 -2.13 -17.09 -3.61
C HIS A 293 -3.06 -17.84 -4.56
N LYS A 294 -2.94 -19.17 -4.62
CA LYS A 294 -3.75 -19.99 -5.55
C LYS A 294 -5.24 -19.91 -5.25
N PHE A 295 -5.60 -19.89 -3.97
CA PHE A 295 -6.99 -19.74 -3.54
C PHE A 295 -7.56 -18.38 -3.95
N THR A 296 -6.85 -17.30 -3.65
CA THR A 296 -7.24 -15.92 -3.99
C THR A 296 -7.38 -15.76 -5.51
N TRP A 297 -6.47 -16.35 -6.28
CA TRP A 297 -6.55 -16.33 -7.75
C TRP A 297 -7.79 -17.06 -8.27
N CYS A 298 -8.13 -18.22 -7.70
CA CYS A 298 -9.32 -18.97 -8.08
C CYS A 298 -10.61 -18.22 -7.73
N VAL A 299 -10.68 -17.61 -6.54
CA VAL A 299 -11.81 -16.77 -6.11
C VAL A 299 -11.93 -15.52 -6.97
N ASP A 300 -10.82 -14.83 -7.29
CA ASP A 300 -10.80 -13.65 -8.17
C ASP A 300 -11.35 -13.98 -9.57
N ALA A 301 -11.01 -15.15 -10.11
CA ALA A 301 -11.56 -15.63 -11.37
C ALA A 301 -13.08 -15.89 -11.30
N CYS A 302 -13.55 -16.47 -10.20
CA CYS A 302 -14.99 -16.68 -9.97
C CYS A 302 -15.75 -15.36 -9.86
N ILE A 303 -15.21 -14.37 -9.12
CA ILE A 303 -15.79 -13.03 -9.00
C ILE A 303 -15.86 -12.34 -10.37
N ARG A 304 -14.78 -12.42 -11.15
CA ARG A 304 -14.71 -11.83 -12.49
C ARG A 304 -15.75 -12.41 -13.44
N GLU A 305 -15.91 -13.74 -13.45
CA GLU A 305 -16.82 -14.45 -14.36
C GLU A 305 -18.24 -14.55 -13.80
N ARG A 306 -18.44 -14.21 -12.53
CA ARG A 306 -19.73 -14.23 -11.82
C ARG A 306 -20.40 -15.61 -11.83
N THR A 307 -19.59 -16.67 -11.90
CA THR A 307 -20.00 -18.08 -11.93
C THR A 307 -18.97 -18.97 -11.22
N VAL A 308 -19.43 -20.11 -10.72
CA VAL A 308 -18.57 -21.20 -10.22
C VAL A 308 -18.92 -22.47 -10.98
N ASP A 309 -17.97 -23.00 -11.75
CA ASP A 309 -18.13 -24.27 -12.45
C ASP A 309 -17.72 -25.46 -11.58
N VAL A 310 -17.96 -26.68 -12.09
CA VAL A 310 -17.65 -27.92 -11.37
C VAL A 310 -16.13 -28.10 -11.18
N LYS A 311 -15.29 -27.50 -12.04
CA LYS A 311 -13.84 -27.59 -11.93
C LYS A 311 -13.31 -26.68 -10.82
N ARG A 312 -13.69 -25.41 -10.83
CA ARG A 312 -13.29 -24.42 -9.81
C ARG A 312 -13.84 -24.75 -8.44
N SER A 313 -15.07 -25.23 -8.34
CA SER A 313 -15.61 -25.71 -7.04
C SER A 313 -14.76 -26.84 -6.46
N ARG A 314 -14.32 -27.80 -7.28
CA ARG A 314 -13.39 -28.86 -6.84
C ARG A 314 -12.02 -28.31 -6.43
N GLU A 315 -11.47 -27.35 -7.16
CA GLU A 315 -10.19 -26.70 -6.81
C GLU A 315 -10.28 -25.94 -5.48
N ILE A 316 -11.32 -25.10 -5.32
CA ILE A 316 -11.60 -24.36 -4.09
C ILE A 316 -11.77 -25.31 -2.90
N GLN A 317 -12.57 -26.36 -3.09
CA GLN A 317 -12.78 -27.36 -2.06
C GLN A 317 -11.48 -28.09 -1.69
N ALA A 318 -10.66 -28.46 -2.69
CA ALA A 318 -9.36 -29.08 -2.44
C ALA A 318 -8.39 -28.15 -1.68
N PHE A 319 -8.47 -26.83 -1.86
CA PHE A 319 -7.69 -25.89 -1.08
C PHE A 319 -8.12 -25.83 0.38
N LEU A 320 -9.43 -25.78 0.65
CA LEU A 320 -9.97 -25.75 2.02
C LEU A 320 -9.70 -27.08 2.74
N ASP A 321 -9.95 -28.21 2.08
CA ASP A 321 -9.75 -29.55 2.66
C ASP A 321 -8.26 -29.93 2.75
N GLY A 322 -7.39 -29.23 2.00
CA GLY A 322 -5.95 -29.47 1.95
C GLY A 322 -5.14 -28.84 3.10
N ILE A 323 -5.79 -28.08 3.99
CA ILE A 323 -5.13 -27.42 5.12
C ILE A 323 -4.74 -28.47 6.16
N LYS A 324 -3.43 -28.64 6.37
CA LYS A 324 -2.88 -29.63 7.31
C LYS A 324 -2.93 -29.12 8.74
N SER A 325 -3.05 -30.06 9.69
CA SER A 325 -2.86 -29.75 11.11
C SER A 325 -1.48 -29.13 11.34
N GLY A 326 -1.45 -27.98 12.04
CA GLY A 326 -0.26 -27.15 12.21
C GLY A 326 -0.09 -25.99 11.21
N GLN A 327 -0.89 -25.93 10.13
CA GLN A 327 -0.96 -24.78 9.21
C GLN A 327 -2.29 -24.04 9.32
N GLU A 328 -2.96 -24.18 10.46
CA GLU A 328 -4.34 -23.71 10.65
C GLU A 328 -4.43 -22.18 10.56
N GLN A 329 -3.35 -21.44 10.85
CA GLN A 329 -3.26 -19.99 10.65
C GLN A 329 -3.60 -19.55 9.21
N VAL A 330 -3.32 -20.40 8.21
CA VAL A 330 -3.69 -20.15 6.81
C VAL A 330 -5.21 -20.01 6.67
N LEU A 331 -5.99 -20.76 7.46
CA LEU A 331 -7.44 -20.65 7.46
C LEU A 331 -7.91 -19.24 7.86
N GLY A 332 -7.23 -18.59 8.81
CA GLY A 332 -7.53 -17.20 9.17
C GLY A 332 -7.31 -16.23 8.02
N ASP A 333 -6.22 -16.41 7.28
CA ASP A 333 -5.91 -15.59 6.11
C ASP A 333 -6.88 -15.83 4.95
N LEU A 334 -7.25 -17.09 4.68
CA LEU A 334 -8.28 -17.44 3.70
C LEU A 334 -9.63 -16.84 4.10
N SER A 335 -9.96 -16.88 5.40
CA SER A 335 -11.18 -16.26 5.93
C SER A 335 -11.17 -14.75 5.72
N MET A 336 -10.02 -14.07 5.90
CA MET A 336 -9.91 -12.65 5.51
C MET A 336 -10.23 -12.46 4.03
N ILE A 337 -9.64 -13.25 3.12
CA ILE A 337 -9.94 -13.13 1.68
C ILE A 337 -11.44 -13.30 1.38
N LEU A 338 -12.12 -14.23 2.08
CA LEU A 338 -13.56 -14.45 1.93
C LEU A 338 -14.43 -13.40 2.63
N CYS A 339 -13.89 -12.69 3.62
CA CYS A 339 -14.52 -11.57 4.30
C CYS A 339 -14.52 -10.28 3.44
N ASP A 340 -13.79 -10.26 2.31
CA ASP A 340 -13.86 -9.18 1.32
C ASP A 340 -15.32 -8.97 0.87
N PRO A 341 -15.88 -7.75 0.98
CA PRO A 341 -17.24 -7.44 0.51
C PRO A 341 -17.56 -7.93 -0.90
N TYR A 342 -16.58 -7.90 -1.82
CA TYR A 342 -16.79 -8.40 -3.19
C TYR A 342 -16.92 -9.92 -3.23
N ALA A 343 -16.16 -10.65 -2.42
CA ALA A 343 -16.29 -12.10 -2.27
C ALA A 343 -17.64 -12.43 -1.61
N VAL A 344 -18.01 -11.76 -0.52
CA VAL A 344 -19.31 -11.94 0.16
C VAL A 344 -20.47 -11.69 -0.81
N HIS A 345 -20.46 -10.58 -1.56
CA HIS A 345 -21.47 -10.28 -2.56
C HIS A 345 -21.56 -11.36 -3.64
N PHE A 346 -20.41 -11.81 -4.15
CA PHE A 346 -20.35 -12.88 -5.14
C PHE A 346 -20.94 -14.20 -4.61
N LEU A 347 -20.54 -14.62 -3.40
CA LEU A 347 -21.01 -15.86 -2.78
C LEU A 347 -22.52 -15.81 -2.53
N ALA A 348 -23.04 -14.70 -2.00
CA ALA A 348 -24.46 -14.53 -1.73
C ALA A 348 -25.30 -14.50 -3.02
N THR A 349 -24.90 -13.70 -4.00
CA THR A 349 -25.63 -13.61 -5.29
C THR A 349 -25.57 -14.90 -6.10
N SER A 350 -24.44 -15.60 -6.07
CA SER A 350 -24.31 -16.92 -6.71
C SER A 350 -25.19 -17.98 -6.03
N SER A 351 -25.27 -17.95 -4.70
CA SER A 351 -26.16 -18.84 -3.95
C SER A 351 -27.63 -18.60 -4.30
N LEU A 352 -28.06 -17.32 -4.36
CA LEU A 352 -29.42 -16.97 -4.78
C LEU A 352 -29.73 -17.41 -6.22
N LYS A 353 -28.80 -17.22 -7.16
CA LYS A 353 -28.96 -17.70 -8.55
C LYS A 353 -29.14 -19.21 -8.62
N ILE A 354 -28.39 -19.96 -7.82
CA ILE A 354 -28.55 -21.42 -7.75
C ILE A 354 -29.93 -21.77 -7.18
N LEU A 355 -30.40 -21.11 -6.12
CA LEU A 355 -31.74 -21.34 -5.57
C LEU A 355 -32.83 -21.06 -6.60
N HIS A 356 -32.74 -19.98 -7.38
CA HIS A 356 -33.66 -19.71 -8.48
C HIS A 356 -33.69 -20.85 -9.52
N ASN A 357 -32.52 -21.38 -9.88
CA ASN A 357 -32.43 -22.51 -10.81
C ASN A 357 -33.00 -23.80 -10.20
N LEU A 358 -32.76 -24.04 -8.90
CA LEU A 358 -33.32 -25.19 -8.18
C LEU A 358 -34.86 -25.13 -8.12
N VAL A 359 -35.44 -23.94 -7.92
CA VAL A 359 -36.89 -23.75 -8.01
C VAL A 359 -37.40 -24.12 -9.40
N ALA A 360 -36.72 -23.64 -10.46
CA ALA A 360 -37.13 -23.92 -11.84
C ALA A 360 -36.97 -25.39 -12.26
N THR A 361 -36.08 -26.13 -11.60
CA THR A 361 -35.78 -27.55 -11.89
C THR A 361 -36.34 -28.51 -10.84
N GLU A 362 -37.12 -28.00 -9.89
CA GLU A 362 -37.68 -28.75 -8.75
C GLU A 362 -36.62 -29.51 -7.92
N GLY A 363 -35.40 -28.98 -7.86
CA GLY A 363 -34.27 -29.56 -7.14
C GLY A 363 -34.21 -29.12 -5.67
N LEU A 364 -33.65 -29.98 -4.81
CA LEU A 364 -33.49 -29.69 -3.38
C LEU A 364 -32.14 -29.00 -3.08
N PRO A 365 -32.09 -27.96 -2.22
CA PRO A 365 -30.85 -27.27 -1.84
C PRO A 365 -29.75 -28.18 -1.29
N ARG A 366 -30.14 -29.17 -0.49
CA ARG A 366 -29.22 -30.11 0.18
C ARG A 366 -28.45 -31.00 -0.79
N ASP A 367 -28.99 -31.23 -1.99
CA ASP A 367 -28.39 -32.12 -2.99
C ASP A 367 -27.42 -31.34 -3.92
N HIS A 368 -27.38 -30.01 -3.82
CA HIS A 368 -26.55 -29.16 -4.66
C HIS A 368 -25.19 -28.83 -4.02
N HIS A 369 -24.19 -29.67 -4.29
CA HIS A 369 -22.82 -29.59 -3.75
C HIS A 369 -22.18 -28.19 -3.83
N ILE A 370 -22.31 -27.49 -4.97
CA ILE A 370 -21.72 -26.15 -5.14
C ILE A 370 -22.41 -25.14 -4.21
N LEU A 371 -23.71 -25.28 -3.95
CA LEU A 371 -24.43 -24.37 -3.05
C LEU A 371 -23.91 -24.54 -1.61
N LEU A 372 -23.74 -25.79 -1.18
CA LEU A 372 -23.15 -26.10 0.13
C LEU A 372 -21.72 -25.56 0.26
N LEU A 373 -20.91 -25.64 -0.79
CA LEU A 373 -19.57 -25.05 -0.81
C LEU A 373 -19.61 -23.53 -0.68
N LEU A 374 -20.48 -22.83 -1.43
CA LEU A 374 -20.62 -21.37 -1.33
C LEU A 374 -21.06 -20.94 0.07
N LEU A 375 -21.99 -21.67 0.68
CA LEU A 375 -22.45 -21.40 2.05
C LEU A 375 -21.35 -21.67 3.09
N ARG A 376 -20.55 -22.74 2.92
CA ARG A 376 -19.34 -23.00 3.75
C ARG A 376 -18.35 -21.84 3.64
N MET A 377 -18.05 -21.38 2.43
CA MET A 377 -17.14 -20.24 2.21
C MET A 377 -17.70 -18.94 2.81
N LEU A 378 -19.00 -18.71 2.68
CA LEU A 378 -19.65 -17.53 3.25
C LEU A 378 -19.57 -17.55 4.78
N ALA A 379 -19.89 -18.68 5.41
CA ALA A 379 -19.76 -18.85 6.86
C ALA A 379 -18.31 -18.63 7.32
N LEU A 380 -17.34 -19.18 6.58
CA LEU A 380 -15.92 -19.00 6.85
C LEU A 380 -15.51 -17.52 6.81
N GLY A 381 -15.87 -16.80 5.75
CA GLY A 381 -15.58 -15.36 5.62
C GLY A 381 -16.25 -14.49 6.69
N LEU A 382 -17.49 -14.80 7.07
CA LEU A 382 -18.20 -14.08 8.15
C LEU A 382 -17.57 -14.34 9.53
N SER A 383 -16.97 -15.51 9.74
CA SER A 383 -16.26 -15.86 10.99
C SER A 383 -14.83 -15.32 11.07
N ALA A 384 -14.33 -14.64 10.02
CA ALA A 384 -12.92 -14.25 9.91
C ALA A 384 -12.42 -13.41 11.10
N TRP A 385 -13.21 -12.43 11.55
CA TRP A 385 -12.80 -11.58 12.67
C TRP A 385 -12.65 -12.40 13.96
N GLN A 386 -13.65 -13.22 14.30
CA GLN A 386 -13.63 -14.03 15.51
C GLN A 386 -12.51 -15.07 15.47
N MET A 387 -12.29 -15.69 14.31
CA MET A 387 -11.23 -16.68 14.11
C MET A 387 -9.84 -16.09 14.37
N ILE A 388 -9.59 -14.87 13.89
CA ILE A 388 -8.30 -14.20 14.06
C ILE A 388 -8.16 -13.64 15.48
N ASP A 389 -9.23 -13.14 16.10
CA ASP A 389 -9.20 -12.62 17.47
C ASP A 389 -8.92 -13.72 18.50
N THR A 390 -9.65 -14.84 18.39
CA THR A 390 -9.51 -15.99 19.30
C THR A 390 -8.29 -16.85 19.02
N GLN A 391 -7.68 -16.73 17.84
CA GLN A 391 -6.64 -17.63 17.33
C GLN A 391 -7.09 -19.10 17.26
N GLU A 392 -8.41 -19.35 17.24
CA GLU A 392 -9.00 -20.67 17.05
C GLU A 392 -9.33 -20.88 15.58
N PHE A 393 -8.37 -21.40 14.83
CA PHE A 393 -8.48 -21.61 13.38
C PHE A 393 -9.24 -22.89 13.04
N ARG A 394 -10.55 -22.87 13.28
CA ARG A 394 -11.45 -23.98 12.95
C ARG A 394 -12.55 -23.50 12.02
N GLU A 395 -12.92 -24.35 11.07
CA GLU A 395 -14.03 -24.05 10.19
C GLU A 395 -15.35 -24.00 10.98
N PRO A 396 -16.16 -22.94 10.79
CA PRO A 396 -17.47 -22.87 11.40
C PRO A 396 -18.37 -23.96 10.81
N ARG A 397 -19.10 -24.66 11.68
CA ARG A 397 -20.09 -25.64 11.23
C ARG A 397 -21.28 -24.88 10.66
N LEU A 398 -21.62 -25.16 9.40
CA LEU A 398 -22.86 -24.68 8.82
C LEU A 398 -24.04 -25.32 9.58
N ASP A 399 -24.91 -24.50 10.16
CA ASP A 399 -26.10 -25.02 10.83
C ASP A 399 -26.97 -25.76 9.80
N SER A 400 -27.24 -27.04 10.08
CA SER A 400 -28.12 -27.89 9.29
C SER A 400 -29.47 -27.22 9.00
N GLN A 401 -29.97 -26.42 9.94
CA GLN A 401 -31.26 -25.77 9.79
C GLN A 401 -31.27 -24.69 8.70
N VAL A 402 -30.11 -24.08 8.40
CA VAL A 402 -29.99 -23.15 7.27
C VAL A 402 -30.35 -23.89 5.97
N VAL A 403 -29.78 -25.07 5.76
CA VAL A 403 -30.01 -25.86 4.53
C VAL A 403 -31.38 -26.53 4.53
N THR A 404 -31.86 -27.01 5.68
CA THR A 404 -33.10 -27.81 5.73
C THR A 404 -34.37 -27.00 5.96
N LYS A 405 -34.28 -25.79 6.51
CA LYS A 405 -35.44 -24.94 6.84
C LYS A 405 -35.37 -23.58 6.15
N PHE A 406 -34.27 -22.84 6.34
CA PHE A 406 -34.16 -21.48 5.83
C PHE A 406 -34.14 -21.42 4.30
N LEU A 407 -33.27 -22.19 3.63
CA LEU A 407 -33.19 -22.19 2.17
C LEU A 407 -34.51 -22.66 1.51
N PRO A 408 -35.17 -23.73 1.97
CA PRO A 408 -36.50 -24.09 1.46
C PRO A 408 -37.55 -23.00 1.69
N ALA A 409 -37.55 -22.33 2.84
CA ALA A 409 -38.45 -21.21 3.10
C ALA A 409 -38.16 -20.03 2.14
N LEU A 410 -36.89 -19.74 1.86
CA LEU A 410 -36.48 -18.74 0.88
C LEU A 410 -36.89 -19.15 -0.56
N MET A 411 -36.79 -20.42 -0.92
CA MET A 411 -37.28 -20.93 -2.20
C MET A 411 -38.80 -20.78 -2.33
N SER A 412 -39.57 -21.01 -1.26
CA SER A 412 -41.01 -20.74 -1.25
C SER A 412 -41.30 -19.28 -1.59
N LEU A 413 -40.56 -18.34 -0.99
CA LEU A 413 -40.70 -16.91 -1.32
C LEU A 413 -40.34 -16.60 -2.77
N VAL A 414 -39.35 -17.28 -3.34
CA VAL A 414 -38.99 -17.16 -4.75
C VAL A 414 -40.12 -17.66 -5.65
N VAL A 415 -40.76 -18.77 -5.30
CA VAL A 415 -41.95 -19.28 -6.01
C VAL A 415 -43.09 -18.27 -5.93
N ASP A 416 -43.40 -17.76 -4.73
CA ASP A 416 -44.45 -16.76 -4.55
C ASP A 416 -44.20 -15.51 -5.41
N ASP A 417 -42.96 -15.05 -5.50
CA ASP A 417 -42.58 -13.91 -6.34
C ASP A 417 -42.70 -14.20 -7.84
N GLN A 418 -42.28 -15.38 -8.29
CA GLN A 418 -42.46 -15.82 -9.68
C GLN A 418 -43.95 -15.89 -10.05
N VAL A 419 -44.79 -16.41 -9.17
CA VAL A 419 -46.23 -16.47 -9.38
C VAL A 419 -46.85 -15.07 -9.40
N ARG A 420 -46.47 -14.17 -8.49
CA ARG A 420 -46.89 -12.77 -8.52
C ARG A 420 -46.50 -12.07 -9.83
N SER A 421 -45.27 -12.30 -10.30
CA SER A 421 -44.77 -11.75 -11.57
C SER A 421 -45.57 -12.26 -12.78
N LEU A 422 -45.96 -13.53 -12.78
CA LEU A 422 -46.82 -14.12 -13.82
C LEU A 422 -48.25 -13.55 -13.76
N ASN A 423 -48.85 -13.48 -12.57
CA ASN A 423 -50.18 -12.91 -12.37
C ASN A 423 -50.27 -11.45 -12.84
N ALA A 424 -49.22 -10.64 -12.60
CA ALA A 424 -49.16 -9.26 -13.08
C ALA A 424 -49.18 -9.13 -14.61
N LYS A 425 -48.80 -10.18 -15.35
CA LYS A 425 -48.79 -10.22 -16.82
C LYS A 425 -50.10 -10.73 -17.42
N LEU A 426 -50.99 -11.34 -16.64
CA LEU A 426 -52.29 -11.83 -17.12
C LEU A 426 -53.25 -10.67 -17.45
N PRO A 427 -54.23 -10.84 -18.35
CA PRO A 427 -55.34 -9.90 -18.57
C PRO A 427 -56.19 -9.70 -17.31
N ASN A 428 -56.83 -8.54 -17.15
CA ASN A 428 -57.58 -8.19 -15.92
C ASN A 428 -58.69 -9.20 -15.57
N ASP A 429 -59.39 -9.76 -16.56
CA ASP A 429 -60.47 -10.74 -16.34
C ASP A 429 -59.96 -12.10 -15.83
N GLU A 430 -58.73 -12.47 -16.18
CA GLU A 430 -58.07 -13.71 -15.73
C GLU A 430 -57.38 -13.55 -14.38
N ARG A 431 -57.06 -12.30 -13.97
CA ARG A 431 -56.44 -12.00 -12.66
C ARG A 431 -57.36 -12.29 -11.49
N GLU A 432 -58.64 -11.92 -11.58
CA GLU A 432 -59.61 -12.17 -10.50
C GLU A 432 -59.85 -13.68 -10.29
N SER A 433 -59.83 -14.45 -11.39
CA SER A 433 -59.92 -15.91 -11.35
C SER A 433 -58.65 -16.56 -10.78
N ALA A 434 -57.46 -16.03 -11.08
CA ALA A 434 -56.19 -16.53 -10.55
C ALA A 434 -55.97 -16.19 -9.06
N LEU A 435 -56.42 -15.01 -8.61
CA LEU A 435 -56.33 -14.55 -7.22
C LEU A 435 -57.12 -15.43 -6.23
N THR A 436 -58.20 -16.07 -6.67
CA THR A 436 -59.01 -16.98 -5.83
C THR A 436 -58.39 -18.38 -5.66
N ILE A 437 -57.41 -18.75 -6.49
CA ILE A 437 -56.75 -20.06 -6.46
C ILE A 437 -55.34 -19.96 -5.85
N ILE A 438 -54.71 -18.79 -5.95
CA ILE A 438 -53.31 -18.55 -5.61
C ILE A 438 -53.24 -17.60 -4.40
N GLU A 439 -53.46 -18.12 -3.20
CA GLU A 439 -53.25 -17.41 -1.92
C GLU A 439 -51.75 -17.30 -1.58
N HIS A 440 -50.96 -16.59 -2.41
CA HIS A 440 -49.55 -16.27 -2.13
C HIS A 440 -49.36 -14.83 -1.63
N SER A 441 -50.42 -14.24 -1.06
CA SER A 441 -50.42 -12.90 -0.45
C SER A 441 -50.28 -12.95 1.07
N GLY A 442 -49.94 -14.12 1.63
CA GLY A 442 -49.72 -14.33 3.05
C GLY A 442 -48.38 -13.76 3.54
N PRO A 443 -48.20 -13.63 4.87
CA PRO A 443 -46.91 -13.24 5.45
C PRO A 443 -45.82 -14.27 5.07
N PRO A 444 -44.53 -13.85 5.03
CA PRO A 444 -43.44 -14.78 4.72
C PRO A 444 -43.43 -15.95 5.70
N PRO A 445 -42.97 -17.16 5.31
CA PRO A 445 -43.03 -18.34 6.17
C PRO A 445 -42.42 -18.09 7.56
N ASP A 446 -43.07 -18.59 8.62
CA ASP A 446 -42.64 -18.36 10.01
C ASP A 446 -41.18 -18.74 10.25
N ALA A 447 -40.70 -19.80 9.60
CA ALA A 447 -39.30 -20.20 9.68
C ALA A 447 -38.37 -19.09 9.16
N PHE A 448 -38.69 -18.48 8.01
CA PHE A 448 -37.91 -17.37 7.46
C PHE A 448 -37.94 -16.15 8.38
N GLN A 449 -39.10 -15.82 8.94
CA GLN A 449 -39.25 -14.72 9.90
C GLN A 449 -38.46 -14.97 11.19
N ALA A 450 -38.52 -16.19 11.73
CA ALA A 450 -37.77 -16.58 12.92
C ALA A 450 -36.26 -16.38 12.69
N TYR A 451 -35.71 -16.85 11.57
CA TYR A 451 -34.29 -16.66 11.23
C TYR A 451 -33.88 -15.20 11.10
N ILE A 452 -34.75 -14.34 10.56
CA ILE A 452 -34.49 -12.89 10.48
C ILE A 452 -34.55 -12.26 11.88
N SER A 453 -35.51 -12.65 12.71
CA SER A 453 -35.70 -12.08 14.05
C SER A 453 -34.62 -12.53 15.05
N GLU A 454 -34.10 -13.75 14.91
CA GLU A 454 -33.01 -14.29 15.71
C GLU A 454 -31.63 -13.82 15.21
N SER A 455 -31.50 -13.52 13.92
CA SER A 455 -30.29 -12.89 13.36
C SER A 455 -30.28 -11.40 13.70
N SER A 456 -29.89 -11.07 14.92
CA SER A 456 -29.46 -9.71 15.25
C SER A 456 -28.09 -9.45 14.59
N VAL A 457 -28.10 -9.11 13.30
CA VAL A 457 -27.00 -8.33 12.73
C VAL A 457 -27.12 -6.90 13.26
#